data_AF-A0A8T1HMC2-F1
#
_entry.id   AF-A0A8T1HMC2-F1
#
_cell.length_a   1.000
_cell.length_b   1.000
_cell.length_c   1.000
_cell.angle_alpha   90.00
_cell.angle_beta   90.00
_cell.angle_gamma   90.00
#
_symmetry.space_group_name_H-M   'P 1'
#
loop_
_entity.id
_entity.type
_entity.pdbx_description
1 polymer ?
#
loop_
_entity_poly.entity_id
_entity_poly.type
_entity_poly.pdbx_seq_one_letter_code
_entity_poly.pdbx_strand_id
1 'polypeptide(L)'
;MQNNYPRLYDDPYGPTEGALRAAGTPLGAFFYFAQPTIWDDIADASNAYFVEKIDERVEGQNNKQVARTLKRPTFKPKEREQILFELQRTNDITGRDLCVFIGLLAARKISPNKEKLEHPWKTTDHGAIPRGCFGLFFGSGPVRAYIAQPTLQFQQ
;
A
#
# COMPACT_ATOMS: atom_id res chain seq x y z
N MET A 1 -0.66 -18.36 44.15
CA MET A 1 -0.73 -17.13 43.33
C MET A 1 -2.08 -16.96 42.60
N GLN A 2 -3.00 -17.93 42.63
CA GLN A 2 -4.32 -17.85 41.95
C GLN A 2 -5.37 -16.92 42.61
N ASN A 3 -5.19 -16.48 43.86
CA ASN A 3 -6.20 -15.67 44.57
C ASN A 3 -6.25 -14.19 44.16
N ASN A 4 -5.35 -13.70 43.30
CA ASN A 4 -5.29 -12.27 42.94
C ASN A 4 -6.08 -11.89 41.68
N TYR A 5 -6.48 -12.84 40.83
CA TYR A 5 -7.17 -12.55 39.56
C TYR A 5 -8.21 -13.62 39.22
N PRO A 6 -9.38 -13.63 39.89
CA PRO A 6 -10.42 -14.67 39.73
C PRO A 6 -11.15 -14.64 38.38
N ARG A 7 -10.75 -13.77 37.45
CA ARG A 7 -11.28 -13.69 36.06
C ARG A 7 -10.21 -14.01 35.02
N LEU A 8 -9.04 -14.47 35.45
CA LEU A 8 -8.01 -14.88 34.51
C LEU A 8 -8.42 -16.21 33.87
N TYR A 9 -8.16 -16.33 32.58
CA TYR A 9 -8.42 -17.54 31.81
C TYR A 9 -7.55 -18.67 32.35
N ASP A 10 -8.17 -19.69 32.97
CA ASP A 10 -7.49 -20.82 33.63
C ASP A 10 -7.42 -22.09 32.76
N ASP A 11 -7.97 -22.02 31.54
CA ASP A 11 -7.98 -23.10 30.56
C ASP A 11 -6.61 -23.26 29.86
N PRO A 12 -6.39 -24.37 29.14
CA PRO A 12 -5.16 -24.58 28.38
C PRO A 12 -4.85 -23.42 27.43
N TYR A 13 -3.68 -22.81 27.61
CA TYR A 13 -3.21 -21.74 26.75
C TYR A 13 -2.54 -22.31 25.50
N GLY A 14 -2.72 -21.62 24.37
CA GLY A 14 -2.05 -21.99 23.12
C GLY A 14 -2.86 -21.66 21.88
N PRO A 15 -2.25 -21.84 20.69
CA PRO A 15 -2.97 -21.70 19.43
C PRO A 15 -4.05 -22.77 19.32
N THR A 16 -5.20 -22.40 18.78
CA THR A 16 -6.27 -23.33 18.44
C THR A 16 -5.78 -24.36 17.42
N GLU A 17 -6.44 -25.50 17.31
CA GLU A 17 -6.10 -26.52 16.30
C GLU A 17 -6.14 -25.93 14.87
N GLY A 18 -7.10 -25.04 14.60
CA GLY A 18 -7.20 -24.31 13.33
C GLY A 18 -6.00 -23.40 13.07
N ALA A 19 -5.56 -22.63 14.07
CA ALA A 19 -4.38 -21.78 13.96
C ALA A 19 -3.10 -22.60 13.75
N LEU A 20 -2.96 -23.72 14.46
CA LEU A 20 -1.84 -24.67 14.29
C LEU A 20 -1.80 -25.24 12.88
N ARG A 21 -2.97 -25.65 12.34
CA ARG A 21 -3.08 -26.19 10.99
C ARG A 21 -2.71 -25.14 9.94
N ALA A 22 -3.20 -23.91 10.10
CA ALA A 22 -2.90 -22.81 9.19
C ALA A 22 -1.40 -22.42 9.24
N ALA A 23 -0.78 -22.51 10.42
CA ALA A 23 0.64 -22.22 10.62
C ALA A 23 1.60 -23.22 9.94
N GLY A 24 1.10 -24.28 9.30
CA GLY A 24 1.90 -25.17 8.46
C GLY A 24 2.61 -24.45 7.30
N THR A 25 2.16 -23.25 6.93
CA THR A 25 2.91 -22.34 6.05
C THR A 25 2.87 -20.90 6.58
N PRO A 26 3.88 -20.05 6.30
CA PRO A 26 3.84 -18.64 6.68
C PRO A 26 2.62 -17.89 6.12
N LEU A 27 2.20 -18.25 4.90
CA LEU A 27 1.07 -17.64 4.22
C LEU A 27 -0.27 -18.11 4.82
N GLY A 28 -0.36 -19.38 5.22
CA GLY A 28 -1.52 -19.92 5.94
C GLY A 28 -1.69 -19.25 7.30
N ALA A 29 -0.61 -19.03 8.05
CA ALA A 29 -0.66 -18.26 9.30
C ALA A 29 -1.16 -16.83 9.07
N PHE A 30 -0.71 -16.18 8.00
CA PHE A 30 -1.15 -14.83 7.65
C PHE A 30 -2.65 -14.78 7.30
N PHE A 31 -3.10 -15.64 6.38
CA PHE A 31 -4.51 -15.65 5.95
C PHE A 31 -5.48 -16.21 6.99
N TYR A 32 -4.99 -16.89 8.03
CA TYR A 32 -5.81 -17.24 9.19
C TYR A 32 -6.34 -16.00 9.92
N PHE A 33 -5.52 -14.94 10.02
CA PHE A 33 -5.90 -13.68 10.67
C PHE A 33 -6.42 -12.64 9.68
N ALA A 34 -5.84 -12.57 8.48
CA ALA A 34 -6.21 -11.60 7.46
C ALA A 34 -6.80 -12.30 6.25
N GLN A 35 -8.03 -12.82 6.41
CA GLN A 35 -8.70 -13.64 5.39
C GLN A 35 -8.78 -12.94 4.03
N PRO A 36 -8.72 -13.67 2.89
CA PRO A 36 -8.77 -13.08 1.55
C PRO A 36 -9.88 -12.05 1.35
N THR A 37 -11.08 -12.31 1.88
CA THR A 37 -12.24 -11.42 1.76
C THR A 37 -12.01 -10.03 2.33
N ILE A 38 -11.25 -9.90 3.43
CA ILE A 38 -10.95 -8.58 4.02
C ILE A 38 -10.15 -7.71 3.05
N TRP A 39 -9.29 -8.32 2.22
CA TRP A 39 -8.47 -7.60 1.26
C TRP A 39 -9.29 -7.11 0.08
N ASP A 40 -10.27 -7.89 -0.35
CA ASP A 40 -11.21 -7.46 -1.38
C ASP A 40 -12.11 -6.33 -0.86
N ASP A 41 -12.63 -6.44 0.37
CA ASP A 41 -13.43 -5.38 1.01
C ASP A 41 -12.63 -4.06 1.14
N ILE A 42 -11.35 -4.14 1.55
CA ILE A 42 -10.47 -2.97 1.64
C ILE A 42 -10.19 -2.39 0.26
N ALA A 43 -9.99 -3.24 -0.75
CA ALA A 43 -9.76 -2.80 -2.12
C ALA A 43 -10.97 -2.04 -2.67
N ASP A 44 -12.18 -2.59 -2.52
CA ASP A 44 -13.42 -1.96 -2.95
C ASP A 44 -13.64 -0.62 -2.26
N ALA A 45 -13.46 -0.56 -0.93
CA ALA A 45 -13.57 0.69 -0.18
C ALA A 45 -12.51 1.73 -0.62
N SER A 46 -11.28 1.28 -0.92
CA SER A 46 -10.20 2.15 -1.38
C SER A 46 -10.47 2.71 -2.78
N ASN A 47 -11.02 1.91 -3.68
CA ASN A 47 -11.40 2.34 -5.03
C ASN A 47 -12.59 3.31 -4.99
N ALA A 48 -13.60 3.03 -4.15
CA ALA A 48 -14.71 3.96 -3.93
C ALA A 48 -14.21 5.31 -3.40
N TYR A 49 -13.32 5.31 -2.41
CA TYR A 49 -12.67 6.52 -1.90
C TYR A 49 -11.84 7.25 -2.97
N PHE A 50 -11.17 6.51 -3.86
CA PHE A 50 -10.39 7.11 -4.94
C PHE A 50 -11.28 7.91 -5.90
N VAL A 51 -12.42 7.35 -6.28
CA VAL A 51 -13.42 8.01 -7.14
C VAL A 51 -14.06 9.20 -6.42
N GLU A 52 -14.46 9.04 -5.16
CA GLU A 52 -15.04 10.12 -4.35
C GLU A 52 -14.10 11.33 -4.27
N LYS A 53 -12.79 11.07 -4.15
CA LYS A 53 -11.76 12.11 -4.00
C LYS A 53 -11.07 12.51 -5.31
N ILE A 54 -11.67 12.24 -6.46
CA ILE A 54 -11.04 12.50 -7.76
C ILE A 54 -10.72 13.98 -7.97
N ASP A 55 -11.63 14.89 -7.61
CA ASP A 55 -11.45 16.34 -7.80
C ASP A 55 -10.34 16.91 -6.90
N GLU A 56 -10.32 16.50 -5.62
CA GLU A 56 -9.25 16.86 -4.67
C GLU A 56 -7.88 16.40 -5.19
N ARG A 57 -7.82 15.23 -5.84
CA ARG A 57 -6.59 14.70 -6.46
C ARG A 57 -6.17 15.51 -7.68
N VAL A 58 -7.12 15.91 -8.54
CA VAL A 58 -6.84 16.79 -9.69
C VAL A 58 -6.23 18.11 -9.21
N GLU A 59 -6.84 18.76 -8.22
CA GLU A 59 -6.32 20.01 -7.65
C GLU A 59 -4.95 19.80 -7.00
N GLY A 60 -4.79 18.72 -6.23
CA GLY A 60 -3.51 18.37 -5.62
C GLY A 60 -2.39 18.12 -6.64
N GLN A 61 -2.70 17.59 -7.82
CA GLN A 61 -1.74 17.43 -8.92
C GLN A 61 -1.49 18.75 -9.65
N ASN A 62 -2.51 19.55 -9.89
CA ASN A 62 -2.38 20.86 -10.51
C ASN A 62 -1.45 21.78 -9.69
N ASN A 63 -1.68 21.88 -8.38
CA ASN A 63 -0.86 22.67 -7.46
C ASN A 63 0.62 22.25 -7.48
N LYS A 64 0.89 20.94 -7.55
CA LYS A 64 2.27 20.41 -7.67
C LYS A 64 2.91 20.80 -9.00
N GLN A 65 2.15 20.82 -10.09
CA GLN A 65 2.64 21.23 -11.41
C GLN A 65 2.93 22.72 -11.46
N VAL A 66 2.09 23.56 -10.86
CA VAL A 66 2.35 24.99 -10.70
C VAL A 66 3.66 25.21 -9.93
N ALA A 67 3.81 24.57 -8.77
CA ALA A 67 5.04 24.66 -7.97
C ALA A 67 6.29 24.16 -8.71
N ARG A 68 6.15 23.15 -9.58
CA ARG A 68 7.25 22.64 -10.43
C ARG A 68 7.59 23.61 -11.55
N THR A 69 6.60 24.25 -12.17
CA THR A 69 6.79 25.23 -13.25
C THR A 69 7.58 26.44 -12.73
N LEU A 70 7.27 26.90 -11.51
CA LEU A 70 8.03 27.97 -10.84
C LEU A 70 9.52 27.62 -10.66
N LYS A 71 9.83 26.34 -10.37
CA LYS A 71 11.21 25.88 -10.18
C LYS A 71 11.92 25.50 -11.48
N ARG A 72 11.17 25.15 -12.53
CA ARG A 72 11.66 24.63 -13.80
C ARG A 72 10.84 25.24 -14.95
N PRO A 73 11.27 26.37 -15.52
CA PRO A 73 10.52 27.07 -16.58
C PRO A 73 10.33 26.26 -17.87
N THR A 74 11.15 25.23 -18.09
CA THR A 74 11.03 24.31 -19.24
C THR A 74 9.97 23.23 -19.07
N PHE A 75 9.40 23.10 -17.87
CA PHE A 75 8.36 22.11 -17.58
C PHE A 75 7.04 22.54 -18.21
N LYS A 76 6.40 21.64 -18.94
CA LYS A 76 5.07 21.85 -19.54
C LYS A 76 4.00 21.26 -18.62
N PRO A 77 3.22 22.08 -17.91
CA PRO A 77 2.13 21.58 -17.07
C PRO A 77 0.99 21.03 -17.95
N LYS A 78 0.33 19.99 -17.45
CA LYS A 78 -0.89 19.44 -18.03
C LYS A 78 -2.10 20.26 -17.58
N GLU A 79 -3.11 20.30 -18.44
CA GLU A 79 -4.41 20.89 -18.07
C GLU A 79 -5.17 20.00 -17.08
N ARG A 80 -6.10 20.61 -16.33
CA ARG A 80 -6.89 19.89 -15.32
C ARG A 80 -7.67 18.72 -15.92
N GLU A 81 -8.24 18.90 -17.12
CA GLU A 81 -8.98 17.86 -17.83
C GLU A 81 -8.09 16.68 -18.21
N GLN A 82 -6.84 16.94 -18.63
CA GLN A 82 -5.87 15.90 -18.93
C GLN A 82 -5.47 15.12 -17.67
N ILE A 83 -5.30 15.82 -16.54
CA ILE A 83 -5.04 15.20 -15.23
C ILE A 83 -6.21 14.29 -14.83
N LEU A 84 -7.44 14.79 -14.95
CA LEU A 84 -8.65 14.03 -14.62
C LEU A 84 -8.75 12.77 -15.50
N PHE A 85 -8.55 12.91 -16.80
CA PHE A 85 -8.58 11.80 -17.75
C PHE A 85 -7.53 10.73 -17.41
N GLU A 86 -6.31 11.14 -17.05
CA GLU A 86 -5.27 10.20 -16.62
C GLU A 86 -5.62 9.50 -15.31
N LEU A 87 -6.20 10.22 -14.35
CA LEU A 87 -6.63 9.64 -13.07
C LEU A 87 -7.76 8.62 -13.27
N GLN A 88 -8.76 8.91 -14.10
CA GLN A 88 -9.86 8.00 -14.42
C GLN A 88 -9.40 6.73 -15.17
N ARG A 89 -8.26 6.79 -15.86
CA ARG A 89 -7.65 5.64 -16.52
C ARG A 89 -6.79 4.78 -15.59
N THR A 90 -6.66 5.16 -14.33
CA THR A 90 -5.96 4.35 -13.34
C THR A 90 -6.78 3.08 -13.11
N ASN A 91 -6.14 1.92 -13.18
CA ASN A 91 -6.81 0.66 -12.85
C ASN A 91 -7.22 0.65 -11.38
N ASP A 92 -8.25 -0.12 -11.07
CA ASP A 92 -8.64 -0.39 -9.69
C ASP A 92 -7.57 -1.22 -8.97
N ILE A 93 -7.46 -1.00 -7.65
CA ILE A 93 -6.65 -1.85 -6.78
C ILE A 93 -7.43 -3.13 -6.50
N THR A 94 -6.72 -4.27 -6.47
CA THR A 94 -7.28 -5.58 -6.06
C THR A 94 -6.81 -5.99 -4.67
N GLY A 95 -7.50 -6.94 -4.02
CA GLY A 95 -7.04 -7.52 -2.76
C GLY A 95 -5.66 -8.17 -2.86
N ARG A 96 -5.33 -8.74 -4.02
CA ARG A 96 -3.98 -9.25 -4.32
C ARG A 96 -2.93 -8.14 -4.27
N ASP A 97 -3.23 -6.99 -4.84
CA ASP A 97 -2.30 -5.87 -4.87
C ASP A 97 -1.97 -5.37 -3.46
N LEU A 98 -2.99 -5.34 -2.58
CA LEU A 98 -2.82 -5.05 -1.16
C LEU A 98 -1.96 -6.10 -0.45
N CYS A 99 -2.20 -7.40 -0.71
CA CYS A 99 -1.38 -8.47 -0.15
C CYS A 99 0.10 -8.32 -0.51
N VAL A 100 0.41 -7.99 -1.77
CA VAL A 100 1.81 -7.76 -2.20
C VAL A 100 2.38 -6.51 -1.53
N PHE A 101 1.59 -5.45 -1.38
CA PHE A 101 2.01 -4.23 -0.68
C PHE A 101 2.33 -4.49 0.81
N ILE A 102 1.52 -5.29 1.50
CA ILE A 102 1.80 -5.72 2.88
C ILE A 102 3.07 -6.57 2.96
N GLY A 103 3.27 -7.47 1.99
CA GLY A 103 4.52 -8.22 1.86
C GLY A 103 5.75 -7.30 1.74
N LEU A 104 5.64 -6.20 0.98
CA LEU A 104 6.70 -5.19 0.88
C LEU A 104 6.97 -4.49 2.22
N LEU A 105 5.91 -4.12 2.96
CA LEU A 105 6.06 -3.51 4.28
C LEU A 105 6.72 -4.47 5.26
N ALA A 106 6.34 -5.75 5.25
CA ALA A 106 6.94 -6.78 6.08
C ALA A 106 8.43 -6.99 5.74
N ALA A 107 8.76 -7.12 4.46
CA ALA A 107 10.15 -7.25 4.00
C ALA A 107 11.01 -6.06 4.43
N ARG A 108 10.48 -4.83 4.34
CA ARG A 108 11.16 -3.62 4.79
C ARG A 108 11.33 -3.55 6.31
N LYS A 109 10.40 -4.12 7.08
CA LYS A 109 10.55 -4.23 8.54
C LYS A 109 11.63 -5.23 8.92
N ILE A 110 11.73 -6.36 8.21
CA ILE A 110 12.73 -7.40 8.44
C ILE A 110 14.13 -6.93 8.00
N SER A 111 14.22 -6.27 6.84
CA SER A 111 15.45 -5.66 6.34
C SER A 111 15.26 -4.15 6.19
N PRO A 112 15.59 -3.37 7.25
CA PRO A 112 15.35 -1.94 7.27
C PRO A 112 16.20 -1.22 6.21
N ASN A 113 15.59 -0.98 5.06
CA ASN A 113 16.16 -0.15 4.01
C ASN A 113 15.90 1.34 4.31
N LYS A 114 16.94 2.18 4.28
CA LYS A 114 16.86 3.64 4.49
C LYS A 114 16.37 4.42 3.26
N GLU A 115 16.31 3.78 2.09
CA GLU A 115 15.80 4.38 0.85
C GLU A 115 14.27 4.59 0.89
N LYS A 116 13.73 5.53 0.11
CA LYS A 116 12.27 5.81 0.13
C LYS A 116 11.45 4.63 -0.41
N LEU A 117 10.18 4.56 0.00
CA LEU A 117 9.21 3.51 -0.41
C LEU A 117 8.94 3.44 -1.92
N GLU A 118 9.30 4.49 -2.67
CA GLU A 118 9.20 4.54 -4.14
C GLU A 118 10.38 3.85 -4.86
N HIS A 119 11.52 3.62 -4.19
CA HIS A 119 12.71 3.01 -4.82
C HIS A 119 12.55 1.54 -5.21
N PRO A 120 11.81 0.68 -4.46
CA PRO A 120 11.48 -0.68 -4.89
C PRO A 120 10.77 -0.76 -6.26
N TRP A 121 10.13 0.35 -6.69
CA TRP A 121 9.43 0.48 -7.97
C TRP A 121 10.31 1.03 -9.10
N LYS A 122 11.58 1.34 -8.82
CA LYS A 122 12.53 1.76 -9.87
C LYS A 122 13.05 0.52 -10.59
N THR A 123 13.00 0.55 -11.91
CA THR A 123 13.55 -0.47 -12.81
C THR A 123 15.07 -0.36 -13.01
N THR A 124 15.72 0.63 -12.42
CA THR A 124 17.16 0.88 -12.54
C THR A 124 17.87 0.52 -11.25
N ASP A 125 18.73 -0.49 -11.30
CA ASP A 125 19.59 -0.91 -10.18
C ASP A 125 20.58 0.19 -9.77
N HIS A 126 20.80 0.37 -8.47
CA HIS A 126 22.03 1.00 -7.98
C HIS A 126 22.60 0.14 -6.85
N GLY A 127 23.85 -0.29 -7.00
CA GLY A 127 24.56 -1.11 -6.02
C GLY A 127 24.14 -2.58 -6.02
N ALA A 128 24.32 -3.25 -4.87
CA ALA A 128 24.13 -4.69 -4.70
C ALA A 128 22.67 -5.12 -4.37
N ILE A 129 21.70 -4.21 -4.53
CA ILE A 129 20.29 -4.49 -4.27
C ILE A 129 19.63 -4.75 -5.62
N PRO A 130 19.16 -5.99 -5.92
CA PRO A 130 18.40 -6.24 -7.13
C PRO A 130 17.10 -5.44 -7.06
N ARG A 131 16.94 -4.45 -7.94
CA ARG A 131 15.71 -3.70 -8.14
C ARG A 131 14.98 -4.28 -9.34
N GLY A 132 13.69 -3.97 -9.48
CA GLY A 132 12.87 -4.51 -10.56
C GLY A 132 12.18 -5.85 -10.29
N CYS A 133 12.43 -6.55 -9.18
CA CYS A 133 11.63 -7.73 -8.80
C CYS A 133 10.13 -7.41 -8.69
N PHE A 134 9.78 -6.18 -8.28
CA PHE A 134 8.38 -5.76 -8.11
C PHE A 134 7.73 -5.23 -9.39
N GLY A 135 8.51 -4.74 -10.37
CA GLY A 135 7.99 -4.42 -11.70
C GLY A 135 7.47 -5.67 -12.45
N LEU A 136 7.94 -6.86 -12.04
CA LEU A 136 7.47 -8.16 -12.54
C LEU A 136 6.12 -8.58 -11.92
N PHE A 137 5.82 -8.15 -10.69
CA PHE A 137 4.51 -8.39 -10.05
C PHE A 137 3.50 -7.28 -10.34
N PHE A 138 4.00 -6.10 -10.70
CA PHE A 138 3.22 -4.92 -11.05
C PHE A 138 3.84 -4.21 -12.25
N GLY A 139 3.24 -4.34 -13.43
CA GLY A 139 3.47 -3.34 -14.49
C GLY A 139 2.89 -2.01 -14.02
N SER A 140 3.72 -0.97 -13.84
CA SER A 140 3.31 0.44 -13.57
C SER A 140 1.99 0.62 -12.79
N GLY A 141 1.81 -0.10 -11.68
CA GLY A 141 0.48 -0.49 -11.19
C GLY A 141 -0.33 0.57 -10.43
N PRO A 142 -1.60 0.24 -10.11
CA PRO A 142 -2.57 1.15 -9.49
C PRO A 142 -2.19 1.57 -8.06
N VAL A 143 -1.64 0.66 -7.26
CA VAL A 143 -1.15 0.97 -5.91
C VAL A 143 -0.14 2.11 -5.89
N ARG A 144 0.71 2.24 -6.91
CA ARG A 144 1.65 3.37 -7.01
C ARG A 144 0.93 4.67 -7.32
N ALA A 145 -0.12 4.67 -8.15
CA ALA A 145 -0.91 5.86 -8.42
C ALA A 145 -1.65 6.34 -7.15
N TYR A 146 -2.04 5.41 -6.28
CA TYR A 146 -2.69 5.70 -5.00
C TYR A 146 -1.70 6.15 -3.91
N ILE A 147 -0.48 5.56 -3.86
CA ILE A 147 0.54 5.84 -2.84
C ILE A 147 1.45 7.02 -3.20
N ALA A 148 1.81 7.21 -4.47
CA ALA A 148 2.71 8.29 -4.90
C ALA A 148 2.02 9.68 -4.90
N GLN A 149 0.76 9.74 -4.51
CA GLN A 149 0.06 10.99 -4.25
C GLN A 149 0.13 11.26 -2.74
N PRO A 150 0.94 12.24 -2.27
CA PRO A 150 0.96 12.58 -0.86
C PRO A 150 -0.44 13.02 -0.45
N THR A 151 -0.99 12.24 0.48
CA THR A 151 -2.05 12.59 1.40
C THR A 151 -1.85 14.03 1.84
N LEU A 152 -2.90 14.83 1.68
CA LEU A 152 -3.06 16.07 2.44
C LEU A 152 -2.70 15.80 3.90
N GLN A 153 -2.01 16.76 4.49
CA GLN A 153 -1.38 16.64 5.78
C GLN A 153 -2.33 16.13 6.85
N PHE A 154 -2.01 14.99 7.46
CA PHE A 154 -2.31 14.81 8.87
C PHE A 154 -1.22 15.56 9.66
N GLN A 155 -1.41 16.86 9.81
CA GLN A 155 -0.90 17.60 10.96
C GLN A 155 -2.13 18.08 11.73
N GLN A 156 -2.42 17.39 12.83
CA GLN A 156 -2.91 18.02 14.06
C GLN A 156 -1.70 18.22 14.97
#